data_AF-A0A4Y9RSV5-F1
#
_entry.id   AF-A0A4Y9RSV5-F1
#
_cell.length_a   1.000
_cell.length_b   1.000
_cell.length_c   1.000
_cell.angle_alpha   90.00
_cell.angle_beta   90.00
_cell.angle_gamma   90.00
#
_symmetry.space_group_name_H-M   'P 1'
#
loop_
_entity.id
_entity.type
_entity.pdbx_description
1 polymer ?
#
loop_
_entity_poly.entity_id
_entity_poly.type
_entity_poly.pdbx_seq_one_letter_code
_entity_poly.pdbx_strand_id
1 'polypeptide(L)'
;MLRRSFLLTAGAATLSACSEPQVRGTDAVAPSGETIPLRHARYLRLEQNEGYVVARLRAPVADQSGGQAQEQEAVLVLAPRGAAAPTLPDSLREATVIRTPVIRIAANAASDEAFLGQLGVKDRLVAVGGRVSFDDAVRQGVIDGRIGQIGYNWHAPPNLDVLLAVRPDVFLMRLSDLAQTPVLDRARRLGLTVVPTFAEDEPTYLGRAEWIRLHGLLTGREAEADRLFAQIDMRVQALKTAVAARPAVPMLWAYPAGGDRWVATVRGAEQAYLADAGGLNLLLRPEDPRQWSSETLSTEQILPVAAKAEAWIIGDLHAAPPRSTTIERVSPAFRDGRLFANTGRSNLSANAYDWYQTVFVRPDWVLADFVKALHPELVAEPFRFLKAVDRGVYR
;
A
#
# COMPACT_ATOMS: atom_id res chain seq x y z
N MET A 1 19.77 39.54 78.85
CA MET A 1 19.38 38.79 77.63
C MET A 1 17.93 38.38 77.78
N LEU A 2 17.01 39.10 77.13
CA LEU A 2 15.56 38.94 77.35
C LEU A 2 14.80 38.96 76.02
N ARG A 3 13.82 38.06 75.91
CA ARG A 3 12.60 38.08 75.06
C ARG A 3 12.84 37.91 73.54
N ARG A 4 12.07 37.11 72.79
CA ARG A 4 10.60 36.98 72.76
C ARG A 4 10.18 35.70 72.00
N SER A 5 9.06 35.14 72.44
CA SER A 5 8.27 34.04 71.86
C SER A 5 7.67 34.37 70.49
N PHE A 6 7.43 33.35 69.64
CA PHE A 6 6.31 33.32 68.70
C PHE A 6 5.80 31.88 68.51
N LEU A 7 4.49 31.71 68.69
CA LEU A 7 3.70 30.52 68.42
C LEU A 7 3.47 30.37 66.91
N LEU A 8 3.46 29.13 66.40
CA LEU A 8 2.97 28.79 65.07
C LEU A 8 1.84 27.77 65.20
N THR A 9 0.63 28.22 64.86
CA THR A 9 -0.60 27.44 64.72
C THR A 9 -0.63 26.69 63.38
N ALA A 10 -0.87 25.38 63.42
CA ALA A 10 -1.09 24.55 62.24
C ALA A 10 -2.53 24.68 61.75
N GLY A 11 -2.71 25.13 60.51
CA GLY A 11 -3.99 25.14 59.80
C GLY A 11 -4.00 24.05 58.71
N ALA A 12 -4.97 23.15 58.78
CA ALA A 12 -5.21 22.11 57.78
C ALA A 12 -5.83 22.72 56.50
N ALA A 13 -5.26 22.38 55.34
CA ALA A 13 -5.81 22.75 54.03
C ALA A 13 -6.48 21.52 53.39
N THR A 14 -7.79 21.61 53.19
CA THR A 14 -8.60 20.68 52.40
C THR A 14 -8.51 21.08 50.92
N LEU A 15 -7.98 20.20 50.07
CA LEU A 15 -7.98 20.37 48.62
C LEU A 15 -9.21 19.68 48.03
N SER A 16 -10.12 20.48 47.45
CA SER A 16 -11.21 20.02 46.58
C SER A 16 -10.84 20.23 45.11
N ALA A 17 -10.98 19.12 44.38
CA ALA A 17 -11.21 18.87 42.96
C ALA A 17 -11.10 20.00 41.92
N CYS A 18 -10.43 19.66 40.80
CA CYS A 18 -10.98 19.81 39.45
C CYS A 18 -10.54 18.60 38.61
N SER A 19 -11.46 17.65 38.40
CA SER A 19 -11.29 16.50 37.52
C SER A 19 -11.46 16.93 36.06
N GLU A 20 -10.44 16.71 35.23
CA GLU A 20 -10.50 16.88 33.78
C GLU A 20 -11.51 15.90 33.15
N PRO A 21 -12.20 16.29 32.06
CA PRO A 21 -13.12 15.40 31.38
C PRO A 21 -12.34 14.28 30.66
N GLN A 22 -12.51 13.05 31.14
CA GLN A 22 -12.08 11.86 30.41
C GLN A 22 -12.78 11.82 29.05
N VAL A 23 -12.00 12.03 27.98
CA VAL A 23 -12.37 11.63 26.63
C VAL A 23 -12.60 10.12 26.66
N ARG A 24 -13.86 9.70 26.54
CA ARG A 24 -14.21 8.30 26.32
C ARG A 24 -13.53 7.85 25.02
N GLY A 25 -12.45 7.10 25.16
CA GLY A 25 -11.96 6.26 24.07
C GLY A 25 -13.11 5.36 23.63
N THR A 26 -13.37 5.30 22.34
CA THR A 26 -14.19 4.24 21.75
C THR A 26 -13.55 2.91 22.13
N ASP A 27 -14.17 2.19 23.07
CA ASP A 27 -13.76 0.85 23.43
C ASP A 27 -13.71 0.01 22.14
N ALA A 28 -12.52 -0.47 21.80
CA ALA A 28 -12.34 -1.42 20.72
C ALA A 28 -13.21 -2.64 21.05
N VAL A 29 -14.22 -2.89 20.22
CA VAL A 29 -15.10 -4.05 20.34
C VAL A 29 -14.23 -5.30 20.46
N ALA A 30 -14.37 -6.04 21.56
CA ALA A 30 -13.63 -7.27 21.79
C ALA A 30 -13.88 -8.28 20.64
N PRO A 31 -12.86 -9.04 20.21
CA PRO A 31 -13.02 -10.01 19.14
C PRO A 31 -14.10 -11.04 19.48
N SER A 32 -15.00 -11.32 18.55
CA SER A 32 -16.13 -12.23 18.75
C SER A 32 -15.83 -13.68 18.34
N GLY A 33 -14.72 -13.91 17.63
CA GLY A 33 -14.32 -15.21 17.08
C GLY A 33 -12.82 -15.50 17.18
N GLU A 34 -12.41 -16.65 16.64
CA GLU A 34 -11.00 -17.07 16.59
C GLU A 34 -10.22 -16.21 15.59
N THR A 35 -9.08 -15.67 15.99
CA THR A 35 -8.26 -14.83 15.11
C THR A 35 -7.66 -15.66 13.98
N ILE A 36 -7.88 -15.27 12.72
CA ILE A 36 -7.12 -15.77 11.58
C ILE A 36 -5.80 -14.99 11.55
N PRO A 37 -4.64 -15.63 11.78
CA PRO A 37 -3.40 -14.92 11.98
C PRO A 37 -2.94 -14.22 10.69
N LEU A 38 -2.65 -12.94 10.80
CA LEU A 38 -1.95 -12.12 9.82
C LEU A 38 -0.63 -11.69 10.45
N ARG A 39 0.49 -11.90 9.74
CA ARG A 39 1.84 -11.67 10.28
C ARG A 39 2.37 -10.27 9.96
N HIS A 40 1.89 -9.67 8.88
CA HIS A 40 2.47 -8.48 8.28
C HIS A 40 1.46 -7.35 8.07
N ALA A 41 0.22 -7.67 7.69
CA ALA A 41 -0.85 -6.70 7.53
C ALA A 41 -1.23 -6.09 8.89
N ARG A 42 -1.27 -4.77 8.94
CA ARG A 42 -1.61 -3.99 10.14
C ARG A 42 -2.96 -3.31 10.03
N TYR A 43 -3.42 -3.06 8.81
CA TYR A 43 -4.70 -2.38 8.54
C TYR A 43 -5.84 -3.35 8.26
N LEU A 44 -5.58 -4.66 8.40
CA LEU A 44 -6.54 -5.73 8.26
C LEU A 44 -6.46 -6.65 9.48
N ARG A 45 -7.61 -7.01 10.04
CA ARG A 45 -7.77 -8.09 11.01
C ARG A 45 -8.89 -9.02 10.54
N LEU A 46 -8.67 -10.32 10.71
CA LEU A 46 -9.61 -11.36 10.31
C LEU A 46 -9.95 -12.25 11.50
N GLU A 47 -11.24 -12.54 11.68
CA GLU A 47 -11.76 -13.35 12.79
C GLU A 47 -12.77 -14.39 12.27
N GLN A 48 -12.46 -15.68 12.45
CA GLN A 48 -13.37 -16.78 12.16
C GLN A 48 -14.43 -16.89 13.25
N ASN A 49 -15.69 -16.83 12.85
CA ASN A 49 -16.85 -17.05 13.70
C ASN A 49 -17.63 -18.28 13.20
N GLU A 50 -18.63 -18.73 13.95
CA GLU A 50 -19.48 -19.83 13.51
C GLU A 50 -20.31 -19.40 12.28
N GLY A 51 -19.99 -19.96 11.11
CA GLY A 51 -20.72 -19.73 9.86
C GLY A 51 -20.37 -18.45 9.09
N TYR A 52 -19.46 -17.61 9.58
CA TYR A 52 -19.00 -16.39 8.89
C TYR A 52 -17.60 -15.95 9.34
N VAL A 53 -16.96 -15.09 8.55
CA VAL A 53 -15.71 -14.42 8.90
C VAL A 53 -15.95 -12.94 9.07
N VAL A 54 -15.36 -12.33 10.09
CA VAL A 54 -15.37 -10.87 10.28
C VAL A 54 -14.03 -10.32 9.81
N ALA A 55 -14.07 -9.32 8.91
CA ALA A 55 -12.90 -8.55 8.52
C ALA A 55 -13.03 -7.12 9.07
N ARG A 56 -12.06 -6.69 9.87
CA ARG A 56 -11.98 -5.32 10.41
C ARG A 56 -10.85 -4.60 9.69
N LEU A 57 -11.19 -3.48 9.05
CA LEU A 57 -10.25 -2.67 8.30
C LEU A 57 -10.09 -1.34 9.02
N ARG A 58 -8.84 -0.92 9.23
CA ARG A 58 -8.53 0.34 9.92
C ARG A 58 -7.19 0.89 9.46
N ALA A 59 -7.18 2.08 8.88
CA ALA A 59 -5.96 2.76 8.44
C ALA A 59 -6.03 4.28 8.70
N PRO A 60 -4.89 4.94 8.99
CA PRO A 60 -4.79 6.39 8.91
C PRO A 60 -4.72 6.82 7.43
N VAL A 61 -5.64 7.68 7.00
CA VAL A 61 -5.71 8.20 5.64
C VAL A 61 -5.54 9.72 5.66
N ALA A 62 -4.60 10.25 4.88
CA ALA A 62 -4.36 11.68 4.75
C ALA A 62 -5.03 12.24 3.48
N ASP A 63 -5.26 13.55 3.45
CA ASP A 63 -5.52 14.27 2.21
C ASP A 63 -4.18 14.51 1.49
N GLN A 64 -4.17 14.38 0.16
CA GLN A 64 -3.03 14.71 -0.71
C GLN A 64 -2.56 16.17 -0.60
N SER A 65 -3.36 17.06 -0.01
CA SER A 65 -2.96 18.43 0.32
C SER A 65 -1.94 18.55 1.47
N GLY A 66 -1.57 17.44 2.12
CA GLY A 66 -0.64 17.43 3.27
C GLY A 66 -1.33 17.69 4.61
N GLY A 67 -2.65 17.47 4.66
CA GLY A 67 -3.43 17.54 5.90
C GLY A 67 -3.10 16.41 6.88
N GLN A 68 -3.58 16.54 8.12
CA GLN A 68 -3.44 15.50 9.14
C GLN A 68 -4.23 14.25 8.75
N ALA A 69 -3.61 13.08 8.90
CA ALA A 69 -4.26 11.80 8.66
C ALA A 69 -5.41 11.55 9.64
N GLN A 70 -6.51 11.00 9.14
CA GLN A 70 -7.70 10.60 9.91
C GLN A 70 -7.88 9.09 9.83
N GLU A 71 -8.24 8.47 10.95
CA GLU A 71 -8.55 7.04 10.97
C GLU A 71 -9.81 6.76 10.15
N GLN A 72 -9.74 5.83 9.21
CA GLN A 72 -10.86 5.30 8.46
C GLN A 72 -11.06 3.84 8.85
N GLU A 73 -12.31 3.45 9.08
CA GLU A 73 -12.66 2.11 9.56
C GLU A 73 -13.80 1.48 8.75
N ALA A 74 -13.77 0.16 8.64
CA ALA A 74 -14.88 -0.63 8.13
C ALA A 74 -14.91 -2.02 8.80
N VAL A 75 -16.12 -2.56 8.96
CA VAL A 75 -16.33 -3.93 9.45
C VAL A 75 -17.15 -4.68 8.40
N LEU A 76 -16.62 -5.82 7.95
CA LEU A 76 -17.27 -6.68 6.98
C LEU A 76 -17.62 -8.01 7.64
N VAL A 77 -18.78 -8.56 7.29
CA VAL A 77 -19.19 -9.92 7.62
C VAL A 77 -19.24 -10.72 6.33
N LEU A 78 -18.32 -11.66 6.17
CA LEU A 78 -18.22 -12.55 5.02
C LEU A 78 -18.97 -13.85 5.34
N ALA A 79 -20.13 -14.03 4.74
CA ALA A 79 -21.00 -15.17 4.97
C ALA A 79 -21.15 -16.01 3.69
N PRO A 80 -21.09 -17.34 3.76
CA PRO A 80 -21.29 -18.20 2.60
C PRO A 80 -22.63 -17.95 1.90
N ARG A 81 -22.61 -18.01 0.56
CA ARG A 81 -23.81 -17.98 -0.28
C ARG A 81 -24.59 -19.29 -0.11
N GLY A 82 -25.91 -19.19 -0.02
CA GLY A 82 -26.79 -20.36 0.16
C GLY A 82 -26.93 -20.84 1.62
N ALA A 83 -26.09 -20.36 2.53
CA ALA A 83 -26.31 -20.54 3.97
C ALA A 83 -27.38 -19.57 4.49
N ALA A 84 -28.07 -19.97 5.56
CA ALA A 84 -28.94 -19.06 6.30
C ALA A 84 -28.17 -17.79 6.70
N ALA A 85 -28.87 -16.66 6.80
CA ALA A 85 -28.24 -15.44 7.29
C ALA A 85 -27.70 -15.70 8.71
N PRO A 86 -26.42 -15.39 8.99
CA PRO A 86 -25.88 -15.59 10.32
C PRO A 86 -26.62 -14.68 11.31
N THR A 87 -26.88 -15.19 12.50
CA THR A 87 -27.34 -14.35 13.61
C THR A 87 -26.16 -13.51 14.08
N LEU A 88 -26.22 -12.20 13.83
CA LEU A 88 -25.14 -11.28 14.17
C LEU A 88 -25.35 -10.69 15.57
N PRO A 89 -24.30 -10.59 16.40
CA PRO A 89 -24.35 -9.85 17.64
C PRO A 89 -24.58 -8.35 17.35
N ASP A 90 -25.09 -7.62 18.35
CA ASP A 90 -25.36 -6.18 18.22
C ASP A 90 -24.13 -5.36 17.80
N SER A 91 -22.93 -5.81 18.18
CA SER A 91 -21.66 -5.18 17.80
C SER A 91 -21.34 -5.24 16.29
N LEU A 92 -22.04 -6.08 15.53
CA LEU A 92 -21.90 -6.22 14.07
C LEU A 92 -23.14 -5.72 13.32
N ARG A 93 -24.06 -5.02 13.98
CA ARG A 93 -25.32 -4.53 13.37
C ARG A 93 -25.09 -3.59 12.19
N GLU A 94 -24.05 -2.76 12.25
CA GLU A 94 -23.67 -1.81 11.20
C GLU A 94 -22.63 -2.39 10.21
N ALA A 95 -22.26 -3.66 10.35
CA ALA A 95 -21.27 -4.27 9.47
C ALA A 95 -21.81 -4.47 8.04
N THR A 96 -20.93 -4.33 7.06
CA THR A 96 -21.27 -4.63 5.66
C THR A 96 -21.28 -6.14 5.47
N VAL A 97 -22.47 -6.72 5.24
CA VAL A 97 -22.61 -8.17 5.00
C VAL A 97 -22.33 -8.48 3.53
N ILE A 98 -21.40 -9.40 3.28
CA ILE A 98 -20.96 -9.82 1.95
C ILE A 98 -21.19 -11.31 1.80
N ARG A 99 -21.81 -11.71 0.70
CA ARG A 99 -21.99 -13.13 0.38
C ARG A 99 -20.81 -13.66 -0.43
N THR A 100 -20.12 -14.66 0.11
CA THR A 100 -18.96 -15.30 -0.53
C THR A 100 -19.34 -16.66 -1.13
N PRO A 101 -18.74 -17.08 -2.25
CA PRO A 101 -17.81 -16.30 -3.08
C PRO A 101 -18.53 -15.15 -3.81
N VAL A 102 -17.84 -14.03 -3.92
CA VAL A 102 -18.21 -12.86 -4.72
C VAL A 102 -17.93 -13.20 -6.19
N ILE A 103 -18.94 -13.00 -7.05
CA ILE A 103 -18.90 -13.41 -8.46
C ILE A 103 -18.78 -12.22 -9.41
N ARG A 104 -19.35 -11.06 -9.04
CA ARG A 104 -19.26 -9.82 -9.82
C ARG A 104 -18.50 -8.76 -9.03
N ILE A 105 -17.28 -8.45 -9.44
CA ILE A 105 -16.38 -7.55 -8.71
C ILE A 105 -16.14 -6.29 -9.54
N ALA A 106 -16.36 -5.13 -8.95
CA ALA A 106 -15.80 -3.88 -9.46
C ALA A 106 -14.58 -3.50 -8.62
N ALA A 107 -13.54 -2.94 -9.22
CA ALA A 107 -12.33 -2.50 -8.52
C ALA A 107 -11.79 -1.20 -9.13
N ASN A 108 -11.51 -0.16 -8.33
CA ASN A 108 -10.95 1.08 -8.87
C ASN A 108 -9.41 1.17 -8.79
N ALA A 109 -8.77 0.28 -8.03
CA ALA A 109 -7.32 0.16 -7.98
C ALA A 109 -6.81 -1.03 -8.76
N ALA A 110 -5.68 -0.82 -9.42
CA ALA A 110 -5.08 -1.83 -10.27
C ALA A 110 -4.33 -2.92 -9.46
N SER A 111 -4.02 -2.65 -8.18
CA SER A 111 -3.57 -3.66 -7.23
C SER A 111 -4.65 -4.71 -6.95
N ASP A 112 -5.91 -4.30 -6.80
CA ASP A 112 -7.06 -5.21 -6.65
C ASP A 112 -7.24 -6.10 -7.89
N GLU A 113 -7.05 -5.54 -9.11
CA GLU A 113 -6.99 -6.34 -10.34
C GLU A 113 -5.89 -7.42 -10.27
N ALA A 114 -4.70 -7.04 -9.80
CA ALA A 114 -3.57 -7.95 -9.66
C ALA A 114 -3.82 -9.04 -8.60
N PHE A 115 -4.44 -8.72 -7.46
CA PHE A 115 -4.82 -9.72 -6.45
C PHE A 115 -5.75 -10.77 -7.06
N LEU A 116 -6.79 -10.34 -7.75
CA LEU A 116 -7.75 -11.23 -8.43
C LEU A 116 -7.09 -12.04 -9.56
N GLY A 117 -6.13 -11.43 -10.27
CA GLY A 117 -5.30 -12.09 -11.26
C GLY A 117 -4.47 -13.23 -10.67
N GLN A 118 -3.77 -12.98 -9.57
CA GLN A 118 -2.96 -14.00 -8.88
C GLN A 118 -3.82 -15.14 -8.30
N LEU A 119 -5.07 -14.85 -7.91
CA LEU A 119 -6.03 -15.88 -7.46
C LEU A 119 -6.73 -16.61 -8.61
N GLY A 120 -6.50 -16.22 -9.87
CA GLY A 120 -7.12 -16.84 -11.04
C GLY A 120 -8.64 -16.66 -11.09
N VAL A 121 -9.11 -15.47 -10.74
CA VAL A 121 -10.54 -15.08 -10.75
C VAL A 121 -10.78 -13.74 -11.45
N LYS A 122 -9.86 -13.30 -12.31
CA LYS A 122 -9.97 -12.02 -13.03
C LYS A 122 -11.19 -11.94 -13.96
N ASP A 123 -11.74 -13.08 -14.38
CA ASP A 123 -12.99 -13.18 -15.14
C ASP A 123 -14.22 -12.66 -14.38
N ARG A 124 -14.09 -12.47 -13.06
CA ARG A 124 -15.12 -11.88 -12.19
C ARG A 124 -15.12 -10.34 -12.19
N LEU A 125 -14.13 -9.69 -12.82
CA LEU A 125 -14.09 -8.24 -12.95
C LEU A 125 -15.16 -7.77 -13.93
N VAL A 126 -16.11 -6.99 -13.43
CA VAL A 126 -17.20 -6.38 -14.22
C VAL A 126 -17.01 -4.88 -14.41
N ALA A 127 -16.13 -4.25 -13.63
CA ALA A 127 -15.71 -2.87 -13.83
C ALA A 127 -14.34 -2.58 -13.23
N VAL A 128 -13.57 -1.68 -13.87
CA VAL A 128 -12.23 -1.27 -13.43
C VAL A 128 -12.01 0.25 -13.48
N GLY A 129 -10.98 0.72 -12.75
CA GLY A 129 -10.65 2.14 -12.56
C GLY A 129 -10.24 2.92 -13.82
N GLY A 130 -10.06 2.27 -14.97
CA GLY A 130 -9.70 2.97 -16.20
C GLY A 130 -9.51 2.05 -17.39
N ARG A 131 -9.12 2.63 -18.53
CA ARG A 131 -8.82 1.88 -19.77
C ARG A 131 -7.40 1.31 -19.79
N VAL A 132 -6.55 1.71 -18.86
CA VAL A 132 -5.15 1.27 -18.79
C VAL A 132 -5.05 0.19 -17.73
N SER A 133 -4.72 -1.03 -18.19
CA SER A 133 -4.32 -2.14 -17.33
C SER A 133 -3.16 -2.88 -17.98
N PHE A 134 -2.23 -3.40 -17.17
CA PHE A 134 -1.14 -4.23 -17.68
C PHE A 134 -1.66 -5.61 -18.14
N ASP A 135 -2.77 -6.10 -17.57
CA ASP A 135 -3.43 -7.31 -18.06
C ASP A 135 -4.18 -7.01 -19.37
N ASP A 136 -3.72 -7.64 -20.45
CA ASP A 136 -4.29 -7.47 -21.79
C ASP A 136 -5.76 -7.87 -21.87
N ALA A 137 -6.18 -8.90 -21.14
CA ALA A 137 -7.57 -9.36 -21.18
C ALA A 137 -8.50 -8.37 -20.47
N VAL A 138 -8.06 -7.79 -19.35
CA VAL A 138 -8.81 -6.72 -18.66
C VAL A 138 -8.88 -5.49 -19.56
N ARG A 139 -7.74 -5.05 -20.09
CA ARG A 139 -7.66 -3.88 -20.97
C ARG A 139 -8.57 -4.00 -22.19
N GLN A 140 -8.54 -5.14 -22.90
CA GLN A 140 -9.44 -5.38 -24.03
C GLN A 140 -10.90 -5.51 -23.58
N GLY A 141 -11.15 -6.11 -22.43
CA GLY A 141 -12.49 -6.15 -21.83
C GLY A 141 -13.11 -4.77 -21.67
N VAL A 142 -12.32 -3.78 -21.24
CA VAL A 142 -12.77 -2.38 -21.13
C VAL A 142 -12.96 -1.74 -22.51
N ILE A 143 -12.00 -1.92 -23.42
CA ILE A 143 -12.05 -1.34 -24.78
C ILE A 143 -13.29 -1.81 -25.54
N ASP A 144 -13.63 -3.10 -25.43
CA ASP A 144 -14.77 -3.72 -26.09
C ASP A 144 -16.11 -3.52 -25.33
N GLY A 145 -16.09 -2.86 -24.17
CA GLY A 145 -17.28 -2.60 -23.35
C GLY A 145 -17.81 -3.80 -22.54
N ARG A 146 -17.06 -4.91 -22.47
CA ARG A 146 -17.40 -6.09 -21.63
C ARG A 146 -17.16 -5.84 -20.15
N ILE A 147 -16.21 -4.96 -19.82
CA ILE A 147 -15.89 -4.50 -18.47
C ILE A 147 -16.18 -2.99 -18.40
N GLY A 148 -16.95 -2.57 -17.41
CA GLY A 148 -17.27 -1.15 -17.21
C GLY A 148 -16.06 -0.32 -16.83
N GLN A 149 -15.97 0.89 -17.36
CA GLN A 149 -14.96 1.87 -16.95
C GLN A 149 -15.54 2.77 -15.85
N ILE A 150 -15.07 2.60 -14.62
CA ILE A 150 -15.55 3.39 -13.47
C ILE A 150 -14.60 4.54 -13.12
N GLY A 151 -13.41 4.64 -13.70
CA GLY A 151 -12.54 5.80 -13.49
C GLY A 151 -11.86 6.25 -14.78
N TYR A 152 -11.14 7.36 -14.70
CA TYR A 152 -10.36 7.91 -15.81
C TYR A 152 -8.86 7.93 -15.53
N ASN A 153 -8.49 8.14 -14.27
CA ASN A 153 -7.15 8.09 -13.71
C ASN A 153 -7.25 7.82 -12.21
N TRP A 154 -6.13 7.60 -11.53
CA TRP A 154 -6.09 7.24 -10.11
C TRP A 154 -6.64 8.32 -9.16
N HIS A 155 -6.77 9.56 -9.61
CA HIS A 155 -7.30 10.70 -8.85
C HIS A 155 -8.80 10.94 -9.06
N ALA A 156 -9.38 10.44 -10.15
CA ALA A 156 -10.78 10.69 -10.44
C ALA A 156 -11.69 9.85 -9.52
N PRO A 157 -12.75 10.45 -8.95
CA PRO A 157 -13.73 9.68 -8.19
C PRO A 157 -14.41 8.64 -9.10
N PRO A 158 -14.72 7.44 -8.58
CA PRO A 158 -15.43 6.42 -9.33
C PRO A 158 -16.79 6.90 -9.89
N ASN A 159 -17.10 6.54 -11.13
CA ASN A 159 -18.36 6.77 -11.80
C ASN A 159 -19.42 5.79 -11.28
N LEU A 160 -20.29 6.30 -10.42
CA LEU A 160 -21.34 5.51 -9.76
C LEU A 160 -22.44 5.06 -10.72
N ASP A 161 -22.71 5.78 -11.81
CA ASP A 161 -23.74 5.39 -12.78
C ASP A 161 -23.33 4.12 -13.53
N VAL A 162 -22.05 4.02 -13.89
CA VAL A 162 -21.49 2.79 -14.48
C VAL A 162 -21.56 1.64 -13.47
N LEU A 163 -21.19 1.87 -12.20
CA LEU A 163 -21.31 0.85 -11.15
C LEU A 163 -22.74 0.33 -10.99
N LEU A 164 -23.73 1.24 -10.97
CA LEU A 164 -25.14 0.88 -10.88
C LEU A 164 -25.60 0.09 -12.10
N ALA A 165 -25.14 0.45 -13.30
CA ALA A 165 -25.48 -0.26 -14.54
C ALA A 165 -24.90 -1.69 -14.56
N VAL A 166 -23.65 -1.87 -14.14
CA VAL A 166 -22.98 -3.18 -14.15
C VAL A 166 -23.34 -4.05 -12.95
N ARG A 167 -23.99 -3.52 -11.91
CA ARG A 167 -24.49 -4.29 -10.74
C ARG A 167 -23.44 -5.26 -10.16
N PRO A 168 -22.33 -4.76 -9.59
CA PRO A 168 -21.38 -5.62 -8.92
C PRO A 168 -21.98 -6.18 -7.61
N ASP A 169 -21.54 -7.38 -7.21
CA ASP A 169 -21.80 -7.95 -5.89
C ASP A 169 -21.02 -7.18 -4.82
N VAL A 170 -19.78 -6.78 -5.16
CA VAL A 170 -18.88 -5.97 -4.33
C VAL A 170 -18.13 -4.98 -5.19
N PHE A 171 -18.01 -3.75 -4.71
CA PHE A 171 -17.08 -2.76 -5.21
C PHE A 171 -15.89 -2.63 -4.25
N LEU A 172 -14.70 -3.05 -4.69
CA LEU A 172 -13.42 -2.79 -4.02
C LEU A 172 -13.00 -1.36 -4.32
N MET A 173 -13.00 -0.52 -3.29
CA MET A 173 -12.71 0.91 -3.40
C MET A 173 -11.45 1.24 -2.61
N ARG A 174 -10.35 1.53 -3.31
CA ARG A 174 -9.16 2.12 -2.69
C ARG A 174 -9.54 3.42 -2.00
N LEU A 175 -9.20 3.54 -0.73
CA LEU A 175 -9.47 4.69 0.13
C LEU A 175 -8.15 5.21 0.73
N SER A 176 -7.28 5.76 -0.12
CA SER A 176 -5.98 6.31 0.28
C SER A 176 -5.97 7.85 0.29
N ASP A 177 -7.13 8.48 0.08
CA ASP A 177 -7.29 9.94 0.12
C ASP A 177 -8.64 10.28 0.76
N LEU A 178 -8.64 11.15 1.78
CA LEU A 178 -9.87 11.58 2.46
C LEU A 178 -10.87 12.27 1.52
N ALA A 179 -10.41 12.85 0.40
CA ALA A 179 -11.28 13.40 -0.63
C ALA A 179 -12.20 12.33 -1.28
N GLN A 180 -11.89 11.04 -1.10
CA GLN A 180 -12.67 9.92 -1.64
C GLN A 180 -13.81 9.48 -0.71
N THR A 181 -13.78 9.83 0.59
CA THR A 181 -14.82 9.44 1.56
C THR A 181 -16.25 9.87 1.15
N PRO A 182 -16.48 11.08 0.62
CA PRO A 182 -17.82 11.46 0.15
C PRO A 182 -18.38 10.55 -0.96
N VAL A 183 -17.51 9.99 -1.81
CA VAL A 183 -17.91 9.06 -2.88
C VAL A 183 -18.23 7.69 -2.31
N LEU A 184 -17.46 7.20 -1.34
CA LEU A 184 -17.75 5.99 -0.60
C LEU A 184 -19.15 6.05 0.04
N ASP A 185 -19.44 7.14 0.75
CA ASP A 185 -20.73 7.33 1.42
C ASP A 185 -21.89 7.41 0.42
N ARG A 186 -21.68 8.09 -0.71
CA ARG A 186 -22.68 8.16 -1.78
C ARG A 186 -22.94 6.79 -2.40
N ALA A 187 -21.91 6.01 -2.68
CA ALA A 187 -22.03 4.66 -3.22
C ALA A 187 -22.85 3.75 -2.27
N ARG A 188 -22.57 3.81 -0.97
CA ARG A 188 -23.34 3.09 0.06
C ARG A 188 -24.81 3.53 0.10
N ARG A 189 -25.09 4.84 0.07
CA ARG A 189 -26.48 5.37 0.01
C ARG A 189 -27.25 4.93 -1.23
N LEU A 190 -26.56 4.65 -2.33
CA LEU A 190 -27.15 4.12 -3.57
C LEU A 190 -27.34 2.59 -3.54
N GLY A 191 -27.02 1.94 -2.42
CA GLY A 191 -27.19 0.49 -2.23
C GLY A 191 -26.06 -0.38 -2.79
N LEU A 192 -24.91 0.22 -3.15
CA LEU A 192 -23.74 -0.55 -3.53
C LEU A 192 -23.06 -1.14 -2.28
N THR A 193 -22.70 -2.43 -2.34
CA THR A 193 -21.85 -3.07 -1.34
C THR A 193 -20.40 -2.66 -1.58
N VAL A 194 -19.88 -1.72 -0.77
CA VAL A 194 -18.52 -1.20 -0.94
C VAL A 194 -17.59 -1.75 0.14
N VAL A 195 -16.46 -2.31 -0.30
CA VAL A 195 -15.34 -2.70 0.56
C VAL A 195 -14.23 -1.67 0.37
N PRO A 196 -13.97 -0.80 1.36
CA PRO A 196 -12.81 0.07 1.30
C PRO A 196 -11.54 -0.78 1.42
N THR A 197 -10.54 -0.51 0.58
CA THR A 197 -9.24 -1.19 0.60
C THR A 197 -8.14 -0.22 1.00
N PHE A 198 -7.23 -0.71 1.86
CA PHE A 198 -6.05 0.01 2.36
C PHE A 198 -4.76 -0.79 2.06
N ALA A 199 -4.83 -1.72 1.12
CA ALA A 199 -3.76 -2.66 0.84
C ALA A 199 -2.47 -1.94 0.41
N GLU A 200 -2.56 -0.88 -0.40
CA GLU A 200 -1.40 -0.09 -0.85
C GLU A 200 -0.79 0.76 0.27
N ASP A 201 -1.61 1.14 1.25
CA ASP A 201 -1.24 2.02 2.37
C ASP A 201 -0.52 1.27 3.49
N GLU A 202 -0.57 -0.07 3.50
CA GLU A 202 0.14 -0.90 4.48
C GLU A 202 1.61 -0.47 4.60
N PRO A 203 2.13 -0.29 5.83
CA PRO A 203 3.45 0.30 6.06
C PRO A 203 4.61 -0.62 5.65
N THR A 204 4.33 -1.90 5.36
CA THR A 204 5.33 -2.86 4.90
C THR A 204 4.88 -3.51 3.61
N TYR A 205 5.83 -3.84 2.73
CA TYR A 205 5.50 -4.46 1.45
C TYR A 205 4.93 -5.88 1.58
N LEU A 206 5.27 -6.63 2.64
CA LEU A 206 4.63 -7.91 2.96
C LEU A 206 3.22 -7.70 3.51
N GLY A 207 2.99 -6.62 4.27
CA GLY A 207 1.66 -6.23 4.72
C GLY A 207 0.75 -5.98 3.53
N ARG A 208 1.23 -5.22 2.53
CA ARG A 208 0.52 -5.01 1.25
C ARG A 208 0.11 -6.35 0.62
N ALA A 209 1.06 -7.27 0.47
CA ALA A 209 0.80 -8.56 -0.18
C ALA A 209 -0.13 -9.49 0.64
N GLU A 210 -0.15 -9.40 1.97
CA GLU A 210 -0.96 -10.27 2.83
C GLU A 210 -2.47 -10.01 2.67
N TRP A 211 -2.87 -8.86 2.09
CA TRP A 211 -4.25 -8.59 1.70
C TRP A 211 -4.79 -9.56 0.64
N ILE A 212 -3.93 -10.37 0.00
CA ILE A 212 -4.35 -11.52 -0.82
C ILE A 212 -5.27 -12.46 -0.03
N ARG A 213 -5.13 -12.55 1.30
CA ARG A 213 -5.97 -13.39 2.17
C ARG A 213 -7.41 -12.88 2.25
N LEU A 214 -7.62 -11.56 2.34
CA LEU A 214 -8.97 -10.98 2.26
C LEU A 214 -9.58 -11.24 0.87
N HIS A 215 -8.79 -11.08 -0.19
CA HIS A 215 -9.25 -11.39 -1.55
C HIS A 215 -9.59 -12.88 -1.72
N GLY A 216 -8.83 -13.78 -1.10
CA GLY A 216 -9.11 -15.21 -1.03
C GLY A 216 -10.47 -15.49 -0.38
N LEU A 217 -10.72 -14.92 0.80
CA LEU A 217 -12.01 -15.04 1.51
C LEU A 217 -13.18 -14.49 0.70
N LEU A 218 -13.02 -13.32 0.08
CA LEU A 218 -14.06 -12.72 -0.76
C LEU A 218 -14.40 -13.62 -1.94
N THR A 219 -13.41 -14.29 -2.53
CA THR A 219 -13.57 -15.00 -3.80
C THR A 219 -13.73 -16.52 -3.66
N GLY A 220 -13.67 -17.06 -2.43
CA GLY A 220 -13.69 -18.51 -2.17
C GLY A 220 -12.42 -19.20 -2.68
N ARG A 221 -11.28 -18.52 -2.52
CA ARG A 221 -9.92 -18.94 -2.93
C ARG A 221 -8.94 -18.86 -1.76
N GLU A 222 -9.42 -19.18 -0.57
CA GLU A 222 -8.67 -19.09 0.69
C GLU A 222 -7.41 -19.95 0.64
N ALA A 223 -7.53 -21.20 0.19
CA ALA A 223 -6.40 -22.13 0.12
C ALA A 223 -5.33 -21.67 -0.87
N GLU A 224 -5.73 -21.10 -2.02
CA GLU A 224 -4.81 -20.51 -2.98
C GLU A 224 -4.13 -19.26 -2.43
N ALA A 225 -4.88 -18.38 -1.76
CA ALA A 225 -4.36 -17.17 -1.15
C ALA A 225 -3.31 -17.48 -0.07
N ASP A 226 -3.61 -18.41 0.82
CA ASP A 226 -2.70 -18.83 1.89
C ASP A 226 -1.42 -19.46 1.33
N ARG A 227 -1.56 -20.34 0.33
CA ARG A 227 -0.42 -20.96 -0.33
C ARG A 227 0.46 -19.92 -1.02
N LEU A 228 -0.14 -19.01 -1.77
CA LEU A 228 0.59 -17.96 -2.48
C LEU A 228 1.33 -17.04 -1.50
N PHE A 229 0.66 -16.60 -0.44
CA PHE A 229 1.29 -15.74 0.56
C PHE A 229 2.44 -16.44 1.28
N ALA A 230 2.28 -17.71 1.65
CA ALA A 230 3.35 -18.48 2.27
C ALA A 230 4.58 -18.61 1.35
N GLN A 231 4.37 -18.80 0.05
CA GLN A 231 5.46 -18.82 -0.93
C GLN A 231 6.18 -17.47 -1.05
N ILE A 232 5.41 -16.37 -1.06
CA ILE A 232 5.94 -15.00 -1.09
C ILE A 232 6.80 -14.75 0.16
N ASP A 233 6.25 -15.01 1.34
CA ASP A 233 6.94 -14.79 2.62
C ASP A 233 8.24 -15.61 2.70
N MET A 234 8.18 -16.92 2.40
CA MET A 234 9.35 -17.79 2.38
C MET A 234 10.44 -17.29 1.43
N ARG A 235 10.06 -16.85 0.23
CA ARG A 235 11.00 -16.34 -0.77
C ARG A 235 11.64 -15.03 -0.32
N VAL A 236 10.88 -14.13 0.28
CA VAL A 236 11.41 -12.89 0.87
C VAL A 236 12.42 -13.20 1.98
N GLN A 237 12.10 -14.12 2.90
CA GLN A 237 13.04 -14.49 3.98
C GLN A 237 14.34 -15.11 3.44
N ALA A 238 14.24 -15.93 2.39
CA ALA A 238 15.42 -16.51 1.73
C ALA A 238 16.33 -15.42 1.12
N LEU A 239 15.75 -14.43 0.42
CA LEU A 239 16.48 -13.30 -0.15
C LEU A 239 17.17 -12.46 0.92
N LYS A 240 16.45 -12.11 2.00
CA LYS A 240 16.99 -11.36 3.14
C LYS A 240 18.17 -12.09 3.79
N THR A 241 18.04 -13.41 3.95
CA THR A 241 19.10 -14.25 4.54
C THR A 241 20.33 -14.31 3.63
N ALA A 242 20.15 -14.42 2.31
CA ALA A 242 21.26 -14.43 1.35
C ALA A 242 22.06 -13.11 1.35
N VAL A 243 21.38 -11.99 1.61
CA VAL A 243 21.96 -10.65 1.65
C VAL A 243 22.61 -10.32 3.01
N ALA A 244 22.14 -10.90 4.12
CA ALA A 244 22.49 -10.47 5.48
C ALA A 244 24.00 -10.36 5.79
N ALA A 245 24.85 -11.15 5.11
CA ALA A 245 26.31 -11.13 5.28
C ALA A 245 27.05 -10.23 4.27
N ARG A 246 26.34 -9.54 3.38
CA ARG A 246 26.93 -8.69 2.35
C ARG A 246 27.16 -7.27 2.87
N PRO A 247 28.22 -6.58 2.40
CA PRO A 247 28.38 -5.16 2.65
C PRO A 247 27.19 -4.38 2.07
N ALA A 248 26.67 -3.42 2.85
CA ALA A 248 25.59 -2.58 2.37
C ALA A 248 26.05 -1.69 1.21
N VAL A 249 25.21 -1.56 0.18
CA VAL A 249 25.50 -0.75 -1.01
C VAL A 249 24.88 0.64 -0.84
N PRO A 250 25.67 1.73 -0.76
CA PRO A 250 25.17 3.10 -0.76
C PRO A 250 24.33 3.38 -2.00
N MET A 251 23.07 3.77 -1.84
CA MET A 251 22.16 3.92 -2.97
C MET A 251 21.14 5.03 -2.80
N LEU A 252 20.51 5.38 -3.93
CA LEU A 252 19.38 6.27 -4.02
C LEU A 252 18.19 5.57 -4.67
N TRP A 253 16.99 5.85 -4.18
CA TRP A 253 15.76 5.67 -4.93
C TRP A 253 15.12 7.04 -5.07
N ALA A 254 15.29 7.65 -6.24
CA ALA A 254 14.82 8.99 -6.52
C ALA A 254 14.61 9.20 -8.01
N TYR A 255 13.71 10.11 -8.36
CA TYR A 255 13.47 10.50 -9.75
C TYR A 255 13.29 12.01 -9.87
N PRO A 256 13.72 12.62 -10.98
CA PRO A 256 13.45 14.02 -11.27
C PRO A 256 11.96 14.20 -11.63
N ALA A 257 11.31 15.15 -10.96
CA ALA A 257 9.90 15.47 -11.12
C ALA A 257 9.69 16.79 -11.90
N GLY A 258 10.66 17.16 -12.75
CA GLY A 258 10.72 18.42 -13.47
C GLY A 258 11.09 19.63 -12.60
N GLY A 259 11.43 20.77 -13.20
CA GLY A 259 11.58 22.02 -12.44
C GLY A 259 12.72 22.05 -11.40
N ASP A 260 13.82 21.32 -11.63
CA ASP A 260 14.93 21.13 -10.67
C ASP A 260 14.53 20.45 -9.35
N ARG A 261 13.41 19.74 -9.38
CA ARG A 261 12.88 18.95 -8.27
C ARG A 261 13.16 17.47 -8.47
N TRP A 262 13.54 16.83 -7.38
CA TRP A 262 13.68 15.39 -7.24
C TRP A 262 12.71 14.90 -6.18
N VAL A 263 12.05 13.78 -6.44
CA VAL A 263 11.27 13.06 -5.44
C VAL A 263 12.09 11.84 -5.04
N ALA A 264 12.42 11.74 -3.75
CA ALA A 264 13.28 10.71 -3.21
C ALA A 264 12.54 9.89 -2.16
N THR A 265 12.65 8.57 -2.23
CA THR A 265 12.19 7.65 -1.20
C THR A 265 13.07 7.79 0.03
N VAL A 266 12.44 8.01 1.18
CA VAL A 266 13.15 8.24 2.45
C VAL A 266 12.71 7.34 3.59
N ARG A 267 11.54 6.69 3.49
CA ARG A 267 10.94 5.83 4.53
C ARG A 267 9.85 4.91 3.95
N GLY A 268 9.20 4.13 4.80
CA GLY A 268 8.02 3.33 4.44
C GLY A 268 8.34 2.02 3.72
N ALA A 269 7.32 1.41 3.12
CA ALA A 269 7.43 0.12 2.45
C ALA A 269 8.45 0.14 1.29
N GLU A 270 8.56 1.26 0.58
CA GLU A 270 9.56 1.45 -0.47
C GLU A 270 10.99 1.40 0.12
N GLN A 271 11.24 2.09 1.24
CA GLN A 271 12.53 2.01 1.93
C GLN A 271 12.84 0.61 2.45
N ALA A 272 11.83 -0.13 2.91
CA ALA A 272 12.03 -1.50 3.38
C ALA A 272 12.61 -2.42 2.30
N TYR A 273 12.24 -2.24 1.02
CA TYR A 273 12.89 -2.96 -0.08
C TYR A 273 14.39 -2.67 -0.19
N LEU A 274 14.81 -1.42 0.01
CA LEU A 274 16.23 -1.05 -0.05
C LEU A 274 16.99 -1.75 1.06
N ALA A 275 16.50 -1.61 2.29
CA ALA A 275 17.14 -2.22 3.45
C ALA A 275 17.24 -3.74 3.32
N ASP A 276 16.15 -4.41 2.95
CA ASP A 276 16.10 -5.87 2.84
C ASP A 276 16.89 -6.41 1.64
N ALA A 277 17.17 -5.57 0.63
CA ALA A 277 18.03 -5.91 -0.49
C ALA A 277 19.53 -5.67 -0.23
N GLY A 278 19.90 -5.15 0.95
CA GLY A 278 21.29 -4.82 1.29
C GLY A 278 21.70 -3.41 0.86
N GLY A 279 20.73 -2.55 0.60
CA GLY A 279 20.95 -1.15 0.26
C GLY A 279 21.04 -0.26 1.50
N LEU A 280 22.00 0.66 1.48
CA LEU A 280 22.05 1.79 2.39
C LEU A 280 21.42 3.00 1.71
N ASN A 281 20.18 3.34 2.07
CA ASN A 281 19.52 4.55 1.55
C ASN A 281 20.20 5.80 2.11
N LEU A 282 20.84 6.58 1.24
CA LEU A 282 21.57 7.78 1.61
C LEU A 282 20.67 8.96 2.03
N LEU A 283 19.36 8.84 1.83
CA LEU A 283 18.35 9.83 2.22
C LEU A 283 17.40 9.30 3.30
N LEU A 284 17.76 8.22 3.98
CA LEU A 284 16.93 7.60 5.02
C LEU A 284 16.49 8.61 6.10
N ARG A 285 15.21 8.55 6.43
CA ARG A 285 14.58 9.29 7.52
C ARG A 285 13.96 8.32 8.53
N PRO A 286 13.70 8.75 9.78
CA PRO A 286 12.95 7.94 10.73
C PRO A 286 11.58 7.54 10.16
N GLU A 287 11.14 6.32 10.46
CA GLU A 287 9.81 5.86 10.10
C GLU A 287 8.72 6.68 10.80
N ASP A 288 7.72 7.12 10.03
CA ASP A 288 6.50 7.77 10.53
C ASP A 288 5.33 7.46 9.57
N PRO A 289 4.35 6.63 9.98
CA PRO A 289 3.23 6.25 9.12
C PRO A 289 2.26 7.41 8.84
N ARG A 290 2.44 8.58 9.46
CA ARG A 290 1.68 9.80 9.18
C ARG A 290 2.34 10.69 8.13
N GLN A 291 3.55 10.38 7.70
CA GLN A 291 4.29 11.13 6.68
C GLN A 291 4.40 10.33 5.39
N TRP A 292 4.52 11.04 4.27
CA TRP A 292 4.78 10.43 2.97
C TRP A 292 6.07 9.62 2.96
N SER A 293 6.11 8.54 2.18
CA SER A 293 7.33 7.73 2.00
C SER A 293 8.42 8.46 1.22
N SER A 294 8.09 9.60 0.60
CA SER A 294 8.99 10.41 -0.22
C SER A 294 9.12 11.86 0.23
N GLU A 295 10.30 12.45 0.03
CA GLU A 295 10.58 13.88 0.18
C GLU A 295 10.95 14.53 -1.16
N THR A 296 10.64 15.82 -1.29
CA THR A 296 11.05 16.64 -2.42
C THR A 296 12.39 17.32 -2.12
N LEU A 297 13.36 17.19 -3.02
CA LEU A 297 14.70 17.77 -2.94
C LEU A 297 15.01 18.62 -4.17
N SER A 298 15.84 19.64 -4.03
CA SER A 298 16.41 20.37 -5.16
C SER A 298 17.59 19.62 -5.77
N THR A 299 17.96 19.96 -7.01
CA THR A 299 19.19 19.46 -7.63
C THR A 299 20.42 19.74 -6.76
N GLU A 300 20.53 20.91 -6.13
CA GLU A 300 21.67 21.24 -5.25
C GLU A 300 21.76 20.32 -4.02
N GLN A 301 20.61 19.95 -3.45
CA GLN A 301 20.55 19.04 -2.30
C GLN A 301 20.92 17.61 -2.68
N ILE A 302 20.51 17.13 -3.86
CA ILE A 302 20.74 15.74 -4.26
C ILE A 302 22.17 15.49 -4.78
N LEU A 303 22.81 16.48 -5.41
CA LEU A 303 24.16 16.35 -5.99
C LEU A 303 25.23 15.78 -5.04
N PRO A 304 25.43 16.29 -3.80
CA PRO A 304 26.44 15.75 -2.89
C PRO A 304 26.11 14.33 -2.40
N VAL A 305 24.83 13.94 -2.44
CA VAL A 305 24.38 12.59 -2.07
C VAL A 305 24.57 11.62 -3.23
N ALA A 306 24.20 12.04 -4.44
CA ALA A 306 24.39 11.31 -5.69
C ALA A 306 25.86 10.94 -5.94
N ALA A 307 26.80 11.80 -5.54
CA ALA A 307 28.23 11.53 -5.63
C ALA A 307 28.71 10.35 -4.79
N LYS A 308 27.93 9.93 -3.78
CA LYS A 308 28.21 8.80 -2.90
C LYS A 308 27.40 7.55 -3.24
N ALA A 309 26.43 7.65 -4.16
CA ALA A 309 25.54 6.56 -4.52
C ALA A 309 26.23 5.62 -5.54
N GLU A 310 26.43 4.37 -5.14
CA GLU A 310 26.96 3.31 -6.00
C GLU A 310 25.88 2.68 -6.89
N ALA A 311 24.62 2.74 -6.48
CA ALA A 311 23.47 2.31 -7.26
C ALA A 311 22.33 3.34 -7.16
N TRP A 312 21.49 3.40 -8.20
CA TRP A 312 20.36 4.34 -8.24
C TRP A 312 19.13 3.70 -8.91
N ILE A 313 17.98 3.74 -8.23
CA ILE A 313 16.67 3.38 -8.78
C ILE A 313 15.87 4.64 -9.18
N ILE A 314 15.52 4.75 -10.46
CA ILE A 314 14.56 5.73 -10.98
C ILE A 314 13.16 5.18 -10.75
N GLY A 315 12.42 5.90 -9.92
CA GLY A 315 11.27 5.41 -9.19
C GLY A 315 9.89 5.81 -9.66
N ASP A 316 9.70 6.20 -10.92
CA ASP A 316 8.39 6.63 -11.39
C ASP A 316 8.29 6.63 -12.93
N LEU A 317 7.10 6.35 -13.46
CA LEU A 317 6.83 6.35 -14.90
C LEU A 317 6.85 7.77 -15.51
N HIS A 318 6.53 8.79 -14.71
CA HIS A 318 6.52 10.20 -15.08
C HIS A 318 7.86 10.88 -14.79
N ALA A 319 8.88 10.11 -14.41
CA ALA A 319 10.22 10.65 -14.22
C ALA A 319 10.66 11.39 -15.48
N ALA A 320 10.95 12.68 -15.33
CA ALA A 320 11.48 13.49 -16.40
C ALA A 320 12.95 13.12 -16.65
N PRO A 321 13.57 13.61 -17.72
CA PRO A 321 15.01 13.62 -17.77
C PRO A 321 15.61 14.71 -16.84
N PRO A 322 16.78 14.49 -16.23
CA PRO A 322 17.45 15.51 -15.45
C PRO A 322 17.81 16.73 -16.32
N ARG A 323 17.49 17.95 -15.86
CA ARG A 323 17.82 19.18 -16.61
C ARG A 323 19.32 19.40 -16.83
N SER A 324 20.15 18.83 -15.95
CA SER A 324 21.60 18.99 -16.00
C SER A 324 22.29 17.64 -16.07
N THR A 325 23.23 17.51 -16.99
CA THR A 325 24.15 16.36 -17.07
C THR A 325 25.16 16.33 -15.92
N THR A 326 25.15 17.32 -15.03
CA THR A 326 26.01 17.31 -13.83
C THR A 326 25.77 16.10 -12.97
N ILE A 327 24.52 15.61 -12.87
CA ILE A 327 24.21 14.39 -12.12
C ILE A 327 24.94 13.17 -12.68
N GLU A 328 25.02 13.05 -14.01
CA GLU A 328 25.75 11.97 -14.69
C GLU A 328 27.24 12.04 -14.37
N ARG A 329 27.81 13.25 -14.30
CA ARG A 329 29.25 13.45 -14.05
C ARG A 329 29.64 13.09 -12.62
N VAL A 330 28.80 13.44 -11.64
CA VAL A 330 29.14 13.25 -10.21
C VAL A 330 28.76 11.88 -9.69
N SER A 331 27.70 11.25 -10.22
CA SER A 331 27.14 10.01 -9.67
C SER A 331 27.87 8.76 -10.20
N PRO A 332 28.51 7.94 -9.33
CA PRO A 332 29.04 6.64 -9.73
C PRO A 332 27.98 5.74 -10.35
N ALA A 333 26.76 5.69 -9.80
CA ALA A 333 25.67 4.90 -10.35
C ALA A 333 25.39 5.19 -11.84
N PHE A 334 25.40 6.47 -12.24
CA PHE A 334 25.24 6.87 -13.63
C PHE A 334 26.44 6.51 -14.51
N ARG A 335 27.66 6.74 -14.00
CA ARG A 335 28.89 6.48 -14.76
C ARG A 335 29.19 5.00 -14.92
N ASP A 336 28.86 4.19 -13.93
CA ASP A 336 29.23 2.78 -13.87
C ASP A 336 28.14 1.87 -14.45
N GLY A 337 26.98 2.42 -14.82
CA GLY A 337 25.86 1.66 -15.39
C GLY A 337 25.04 0.93 -14.33
N ARG A 338 25.01 1.44 -13.09
CA ARG A 338 24.19 0.94 -11.97
C ARG A 338 22.97 1.83 -11.73
N LEU A 339 22.42 2.36 -12.82
CA LEU A 339 21.17 3.09 -12.88
C LEU A 339 20.08 2.12 -13.35
N PHE A 340 18.98 2.02 -12.60
CA PHE A 340 17.88 1.11 -12.91
C PHE A 340 16.55 1.85 -12.92
N ALA A 341 15.71 1.61 -13.91
CA ALA A 341 14.35 2.15 -13.97
C ALA A 341 13.33 1.07 -13.62
N ASN A 342 12.27 1.44 -12.91
CA ASN A 342 11.16 0.56 -12.53
C ASN A 342 10.17 0.23 -13.68
N THR A 343 10.58 0.47 -14.93
CA THR A 343 9.74 0.30 -16.13
C THR A 343 10.10 -0.95 -16.94
N GLY A 344 10.71 -1.96 -16.29
CA GLY A 344 11.10 -3.24 -16.89
C GLY A 344 9.93 -4.05 -17.42
N ARG A 345 8.80 -4.03 -16.70
CA ARG A 345 7.52 -4.60 -17.15
C ARG A 345 6.55 -3.49 -17.53
N SER A 346 6.58 -3.13 -18.80
CA SER A 346 5.70 -2.13 -19.38
C SER A 346 5.21 -2.55 -20.76
N ASN A 347 3.98 -2.15 -21.10
CA ASN A 347 3.44 -2.17 -22.45
C ASN A 347 3.28 -0.72 -22.90
N LEU A 348 4.32 -0.21 -23.58
CA LEU A 348 4.38 1.19 -24.00
C LEU A 348 3.28 1.57 -25.00
N SER A 349 2.89 0.64 -25.88
CA SER A 349 1.81 0.88 -26.85
C SER A 349 0.44 1.09 -26.19
N ALA A 350 0.26 0.51 -25.00
CA ALA A 350 -0.96 0.63 -24.19
C ALA A 350 -0.81 1.63 -23.04
N ASN A 351 0.35 2.30 -22.91
CA ASN A 351 0.70 3.14 -21.77
C ASN A 351 0.50 2.43 -20.41
N ALA A 352 0.76 1.12 -20.34
CA ALA A 352 0.50 0.28 -19.17
C ALA A 352 1.80 -0.15 -18.48
N TYR A 353 1.85 -0.03 -17.16
CA TYR A 353 3.04 -0.30 -16.37
C TYR A 353 2.68 -1.23 -15.20
N ASP A 354 3.31 -2.41 -15.15
CA ASP A 354 3.03 -3.40 -14.11
C ASP A 354 3.55 -2.98 -12.73
N TRP A 355 4.42 -1.96 -12.70
CA TRP A 355 4.90 -1.35 -11.46
C TRP A 355 3.78 -0.81 -10.56
N TYR A 356 2.62 -0.45 -11.12
CA TYR A 356 1.49 0.07 -10.36
C TYR A 356 0.39 -0.98 -10.16
N GLN A 357 0.72 -2.26 -10.40
CA GLN A 357 -0.21 -3.38 -10.28
C GLN A 357 0.44 -4.52 -9.48
N THR A 358 1.20 -5.40 -10.14
CA THR A 358 1.63 -6.67 -9.55
C THR A 358 2.63 -6.50 -8.40
N VAL A 359 3.32 -5.36 -8.30
CA VAL A 359 4.31 -5.13 -7.22
C VAL A 359 3.71 -5.19 -5.81
N PHE A 360 2.43 -4.85 -5.67
CA PHE A 360 1.72 -4.87 -4.39
C PHE A 360 1.40 -6.30 -3.93
N VAL A 361 1.32 -7.23 -4.88
CA VAL A 361 0.94 -8.62 -4.65
C VAL A 361 2.15 -9.56 -4.69
N ARG A 362 3.21 -9.19 -5.43
CA ARG A 362 4.44 -9.96 -5.63
C ARG A 362 5.68 -9.20 -5.17
N PRO A 363 5.77 -8.84 -3.87
CA PRO A 363 6.95 -8.18 -3.34
C PRO A 363 8.20 -9.06 -3.40
N ASP A 364 8.03 -10.38 -3.47
CA ASP A 364 9.11 -11.36 -3.66
C ASP A 364 9.83 -11.20 -5.01
N TRP A 365 9.13 -10.70 -6.04
CA TRP A 365 9.71 -10.37 -7.35
C TRP A 365 10.42 -9.03 -7.32
N VAL A 366 9.83 -8.03 -6.67
CA VAL A 366 10.43 -6.70 -6.51
C VAL A 366 11.73 -6.81 -5.72
N LEU A 367 11.70 -7.50 -4.57
CA LEU A 367 12.89 -7.69 -3.74
C LEU A 367 13.98 -8.46 -4.51
N ALA A 368 13.62 -9.49 -5.29
CA ALA A 368 14.60 -10.22 -6.09
C ALA A 368 15.33 -9.31 -7.11
N ASP A 369 14.61 -8.40 -7.76
CA ASP A 369 15.21 -7.40 -8.65
C ASP A 369 16.13 -6.44 -7.88
N PHE A 370 15.73 -5.98 -6.70
CA PHE A 370 16.56 -5.07 -5.89
C PHE A 370 17.82 -5.78 -5.42
N VAL A 371 17.71 -7.02 -4.93
CA VAL A 371 18.86 -7.86 -4.58
C VAL A 371 19.78 -8.04 -5.79
N LYS A 372 19.22 -8.31 -6.98
CA LYS A 372 20.03 -8.44 -8.20
C LYS A 372 20.75 -7.15 -8.59
N ALA A 373 20.11 -5.99 -8.43
CA ALA A 373 20.71 -4.70 -8.74
C ALA A 373 21.90 -4.36 -7.82
N LEU A 374 21.83 -4.79 -6.56
CA LEU A 374 22.86 -4.51 -5.55
C LEU A 374 23.92 -5.61 -5.44
N HIS A 375 23.51 -6.87 -5.61
CA HIS A 375 24.28 -8.10 -5.43
C HIS A 375 23.95 -9.11 -6.57
N PRO A 376 24.38 -8.85 -7.81
CA PRO A 376 23.97 -9.62 -8.99
C PRO A 376 24.32 -11.11 -8.92
N GLU A 377 25.30 -11.50 -8.11
CA GLU A 377 25.70 -12.89 -7.89
C GLU A 377 24.68 -13.71 -7.08
N LEU A 378 23.77 -13.07 -6.35
CA LEU A 378 22.79 -13.74 -5.49
C LEU A 378 21.51 -14.14 -6.22
N VAL A 379 21.21 -13.53 -7.37
CA VAL A 379 19.95 -13.73 -8.09
C VAL A 379 20.22 -13.93 -9.58
N ALA A 380 20.08 -15.18 -10.04
CA ALA A 380 20.32 -15.54 -11.44
C ALA A 380 19.15 -15.22 -12.38
N GLU A 381 17.91 -15.18 -11.87
CA GLU A 381 16.73 -14.89 -12.70
C GLU A 381 16.78 -13.50 -13.34
N PRO A 382 16.23 -13.30 -14.55
CA PRO A 382 16.23 -11.99 -15.21
C PRO A 382 15.46 -10.96 -14.39
N PHE A 383 15.83 -9.68 -14.55
CA PHE A 383 15.03 -8.61 -13.96
C PHE A 383 13.59 -8.65 -14.48
N ARG A 384 12.64 -8.34 -13.61
CA ARG A 384 11.22 -8.26 -13.93
C ARG A 384 10.78 -6.81 -14.06
N PHE A 385 10.82 -6.10 -12.95
CA PHE A 385 10.34 -4.73 -12.80
C PHE A 385 11.44 -3.69 -13.00
N LEU A 386 12.65 -3.97 -12.54
CA LEU A 386 13.80 -3.13 -12.81
C LEU A 386 14.33 -3.40 -14.22
N LYS A 387 14.94 -2.39 -14.83
CA LYS A 387 15.78 -2.53 -16.02
C LYS A 387 16.98 -1.62 -15.88
N ALA A 388 18.16 -2.09 -16.26
CA ALA A 388 19.32 -1.22 -16.36
C ALA A 388 19.06 -0.12 -17.39
N VAL A 389 19.52 1.08 -17.09
CA VAL A 389 19.43 2.23 -17.99
C VAL A 389 20.81 2.44 -18.61
N ASP A 390 20.89 2.39 -19.93
CA ASP A 390 22.14 2.55 -20.65
C ASP A 390 22.74 3.95 -20.42
N ARG A 391 24.08 3.99 -20.45
CA ARG A 391 24.81 5.25 -20.23
C ARG A 391 24.39 6.29 -21.26
N GLY A 392 24.05 7.48 -20.78
CA GLY A 392 23.65 8.62 -21.61
C GLY A 392 22.23 8.57 -22.16
N VAL A 393 21.42 7.56 -21.79
CA VAL A 393 20.00 7.49 -22.17
C VAL A 393 19.12 8.33 -21.23
N TYR A 394 19.53 8.51 -19.97
CA TYR A 394 18.76 9.25 -18.97
C TYR A 394 19.13 10.75 -18.98
N ARG A 395 18.76 11.45 -20.07
CA ARG A 395 19.16 12.84 -20.39
C ARG A 395 18.04 13.73 -20.83
#